data_AF-A0A928K9B1-F1
#
_entry.id   AF-A0A928K9B1-F1
#
_cell.length_a   1.000
_cell.length_b   1.000
_cell.length_c   1.000
_cell.angle_alpha   90.00
_cell.angle_beta   90.00
_cell.angle_gamma   90.00
#
_symmetry.space_group_name_H-M   'P 1'
#
loop_
_entity.id
_entity.type
_entity.pdbx_description
1 polymer ?
#
loop_
_entity_poly.entity_id
_entity_poly.type
_entity_poly.pdbx_seq_one_letter_code
_entity_poly.pdbx_strand_id
1 'polypeptide(L)'
;TADADDGEQTGFRVYRRGVAVIALCAVYLTVGWFNAHNVERTHYELTTDKELPGGSLRIAHIADSHIGTTFDGEGFGEYLEVIQAENPDVLLITGDLIDDSTPREEMLAACRQFSRISTTYGIYFVYGNHDKGYGRHGYDANELEAELAANGVTVMEDDVVQITDSVSIIGRRDRDDSRRREFVGEGAGTERMSMGEITQDIAPETYTVVLDHQPNDYDAQAEAGVDLVLSGHTHGGQLIPLGPIGRIIGANDRTYGHERRDSTDFIVTSGISDWEIDFKTGTKSEYVIIDITQENE
;
A
#
# COMPACT_ATOMS: atom_id res chain seq x y z
N THR A 1 -11.94 72.10 -37.40
CA THR A 1 -12.50 70.74 -37.39
C THR A 1 -11.41 69.81 -36.92
N ALA A 2 -11.33 69.65 -35.61
CA ALA A 2 -10.40 68.74 -34.95
C ALA A 2 -11.22 67.51 -34.58
N ASP A 3 -11.01 66.41 -35.28
CA ASP A 3 -11.35 65.08 -34.78
C ASP A 3 -10.02 64.37 -34.56
N ALA A 4 -9.64 64.28 -33.29
CA ALA A 4 -8.55 63.45 -32.83
C ALA A 4 -9.07 62.01 -32.82
N ASP A 5 -8.48 61.18 -33.68
CA ASP A 5 -8.60 59.74 -33.66
C ASP A 5 -7.82 59.22 -32.45
N ASP A 6 -8.47 59.19 -31.27
CA ASP A 6 -7.94 58.53 -30.09
C ASP A 6 -8.04 57.01 -30.32
N GLY A 7 -6.98 56.47 -30.92
CA GLY A 7 -6.73 55.04 -31.00
C GLY A 7 -6.66 54.44 -29.60
N GLU A 8 -7.79 53.93 -29.13
CA GLU A 8 -7.96 53.26 -27.85
C GLU A 8 -7.04 52.02 -27.82
N GLN A 9 -5.85 52.17 -27.23
CA GLN A 9 -5.00 51.04 -26.90
C GLN A 9 -5.76 50.21 -25.84
N THR A 10 -6.41 49.15 -26.30
CA THR A 10 -7.03 48.15 -25.44
C THR A 10 -5.94 47.35 -24.73
N GLY A 11 -5.35 47.96 -23.70
CA GLY A 11 -4.41 47.29 -22.82
C GLY A 11 -5.07 46.06 -22.18
N PHE A 12 -4.38 44.91 -22.22
CA PHE A 12 -4.88 43.68 -21.62
C PHE A 12 -5.25 43.91 -20.15
N ARG A 13 -6.53 43.72 -19.81
CA ARG A 13 -7.02 43.86 -18.44
C ARG A 13 -6.62 42.64 -17.62
N VAL A 14 -5.67 42.81 -16.69
CA VAL A 14 -5.25 41.74 -15.78
C VAL A 14 -6.32 41.50 -14.71
N TYR A 15 -7.02 40.36 -14.81
CA TYR A 15 -7.97 39.93 -13.79
C TYR A 15 -7.23 39.32 -12.60
N ARG A 16 -6.89 40.15 -11.60
CA ARG A 16 -6.14 39.73 -10.39
C ARG A 16 -6.73 38.51 -9.69
N ARG A 17 -8.06 38.37 -9.66
CA ARG A 17 -8.75 37.19 -9.10
C ARG A 17 -8.50 35.93 -9.94
N GLY A 18 -8.52 36.05 -11.27
CA GLY A 18 -8.19 34.94 -12.16
C GLY A 18 -6.73 34.50 -12.03
N VAL A 19 -5.81 35.47 -11.95
CA VAL A 19 -4.39 35.19 -11.68
C VAL A 19 -4.21 34.47 -10.34
N ALA A 20 -4.91 34.89 -9.29
CA ALA A 20 -4.85 34.23 -7.98
C ALA A 20 -5.37 32.79 -8.02
N VAL A 21 -6.46 32.51 -8.74
CA VAL A 21 -7.00 31.15 -8.91
C VAL A 21 -6.00 30.27 -9.67
N ILE A 22 -5.43 30.77 -10.78
CA ILE A 22 -4.44 30.04 -11.56
C ILE A 22 -3.21 29.73 -10.69
N ALA A 23 -2.72 30.70 -9.92
CA ALA A 23 -1.58 30.51 -9.02
C ALA A 23 -1.89 29.46 -7.93
N LEU A 24 -3.10 29.49 -7.34
CA LEU A 24 -3.53 28.49 -6.36
C LEU A 24 -3.59 27.08 -6.98
N CYS A 25 -4.18 26.93 -8.16
CA CYS A 25 -4.24 25.65 -8.87
C CYS A 25 -2.84 25.14 -9.21
N ALA A 26 -1.94 26.02 -9.67
CA ALA A 26 -0.56 25.65 -9.95
C ALA A 26 0.13 25.14 -8.68
N VAL A 27 0.03 25.85 -7.55
CA VAL A 27 0.60 25.40 -6.27
C VAL A 27 0.00 24.07 -5.83
N TYR A 28 -1.33 23.91 -5.91
CA TYR A 28 -2.02 22.68 -5.52
C TYR A 28 -1.56 21.46 -6.34
N LEU A 29 -1.49 21.61 -7.67
CA LEU A 29 -1.02 20.54 -8.56
C LEU A 29 0.48 20.26 -8.38
N THR A 30 1.31 21.29 -8.22
CA THR A 30 2.75 21.10 -7.96
C THR A 30 3.00 20.36 -6.66
N VAL A 31 2.28 20.70 -5.57
CA VAL A 31 2.38 19.97 -4.30
C VAL A 31 1.89 18.54 -4.46
N GLY A 32 0.75 18.32 -5.13
CA GLY A 32 0.22 16.98 -5.37
C GLY A 32 1.18 16.10 -6.17
N TRP A 33 1.77 16.64 -7.24
CA TRP A 33 2.73 15.93 -8.08
C TRP A 33 3.99 15.60 -7.29
N PHE A 34 4.53 16.58 -6.53
CA PHE A 34 5.71 16.37 -5.69
C PHE A 34 5.46 15.26 -4.66
N ASN A 35 4.33 15.29 -3.97
CA ASN A 35 3.96 14.28 -2.98
C ASN A 35 3.78 12.87 -3.59
N ALA A 36 3.34 12.76 -4.84
CA ALA A 36 3.22 11.48 -5.53
C ALA A 36 4.60 10.94 -5.96
N HIS A 37 5.49 11.81 -6.47
CA HIS A 37 6.77 11.43 -7.07
C HIS A 37 7.96 11.45 -6.11
N ASN A 38 7.77 11.92 -4.89
CA ASN A 38 8.79 11.92 -3.85
C ASN A 38 8.39 10.96 -2.74
N VAL A 39 8.89 9.73 -2.82
CA VAL A 39 8.66 8.69 -1.81
C VAL A 39 9.42 9.04 -0.54
N GLU A 40 8.68 9.17 0.58
CA GLU A 40 9.24 9.45 1.89
C GLU A 40 9.31 8.20 2.78
N ARG A 41 10.28 8.19 3.69
CA ARG A 41 10.33 7.22 4.79
C ARG A 41 9.32 7.61 5.87
N THR A 42 8.43 6.69 6.23
CA THR A 42 7.58 6.80 7.43
C THR A 42 7.98 5.71 8.43
N HIS A 43 8.00 6.06 9.72
CA HIS A 43 8.54 5.19 10.76
C HIS A 43 7.62 5.09 11.95
N TYR A 44 7.42 3.86 12.44
CA TYR A 44 6.67 3.55 13.64
C TYR A 44 7.55 2.74 14.59
N GLU A 45 7.46 3.06 15.88
CA GLU A 45 8.09 2.31 16.97
C GLU A 45 6.97 1.69 17.79
N LEU A 46 6.98 0.35 17.91
CA LEU A 46 5.99 -0.42 18.67
C LEU A 46 6.70 -1.24 19.76
N THR A 47 5.97 -1.56 20.82
CA THR A 47 6.44 -2.46 21.87
C THR A 47 5.50 -3.64 22.03
N THR A 48 6.05 -4.77 22.47
CA THR A 48 5.28 -5.97 22.80
C THR A 48 5.89 -6.70 24.00
N ASP A 49 5.06 -7.34 24.79
CA ASP A 49 5.43 -8.27 25.85
C ASP A 49 5.73 -9.69 25.33
N LYS A 50 5.39 -9.99 24.07
CA LYS A 50 5.69 -11.26 23.42
C LYS A 50 7.17 -11.38 23.03
N GLU A 51 7.68 -12.61 23.01
CA GLU A 51 9.08 -12.87 22.62
C GLU A 51 9.32 -12.54 21.15
N LEU A 52 10.40 -11.80 20.87
CA LEU A 52 10.87 -11.52 19.51
C LEU A 52 12.25 -12.12 19.28
N PRO A 53 12.59 -12.49 18.03
CA PRO A 53 13.92 -13.00 17.71
C PRO A 53 15.00 -11.96 18.07
N GLY A 54 15.87 -12.29 19.02
CA GLY A 54 16.91 -11.35 19.48
C GLY A 54 16.36 -10.11 20.21
N GLY A 55 15.07 -10.09 20.59
CA GLY A 55 14.42 -9.00 21.31
C GLY A 55 13.89 -7.84 20.45
N SER A 56 14.01 -7.93 19.12
CA SER A 56 13.48 -6.90 18.21
C SER A 56 13.16 -7.47 16.83
N LEU A 57 12.24 -6.84 16.12
CA LEU A 57 11.92 -7.15 14.73
C LEU A 57 11.78 -5.85 13.93
N ARG A 58 12.57 -5.70 12.86
CA ARG A 58 12.43 -4.61 11.90
C ARG A 58 11.69 -5.06 10.66
N ILE A 59 10.55 -4.44 10.39
CA ILE A 59 9.72 -4.68 9.22
C ILE A 59 9.88 -3.51 8.25
N ALA A 60 10.14 -3.80 6.98
CA ALA A 60 9.83 -2.88 5.89
C ALA A 60 8.45 -3.25 5.32
N HIS A 61 7.59 -2.26 5.13
CA HIS A 61 6.24 -2.42 4.60
C HIS A 61 6.02 -1.46 3.43
N ILE A 62 5.58 -2.03 2.31
CA ILE A 62 5.13 -1.30 1.13
C ILE A 62 3.77 -1.83 0.67
N ALA A 63 3.03 -1.00 -0.05
CA ALA A 63 1.77 -1.34 -0.69
C ALA A 63 1.56 -0.40 -1.87
N ASP A 64 0.61 -0.74 -2.75
CA ASP A 64 0.09 0.15 -3.77
C ASP A 64 1.22 0.74 -4.64
N SER A 65 2.02 -0.16 -5.22
CA SER A 65 3.13 0.22 -6.11
C SER A 65 2.65 0.57 -7.51
N HIS A 66 1.50 0.02 -7.94
CA HIS A 66 0.85 0.32 -9.22
C HIS A 66 1.84 0.54 -10.36
N ILE A 67 2.68 -0.46 -10.64
CA ILE A 67 3.81 -0.33 -11.57
C ILE A 67 3.33 0.22 -12.92
N GLY A 68 3.97 1.30 -13.37
CA GLY A 68 3.60 2.03 -14.59
C GLY A 68 2.85 3.35 -14.37
N THR A 69 2.57 3.72 -13.11
CA THR A 69 1.99 5.03 -12.73
C THR A 69 3.08 6.09 -12.49
N THR A 70 3.57 6.21 -11.25
CA THR A 70 4.63 7.17 -10.88
C THR A 70 6.03 6.71 -11.31
N PHE A 71 6.25 5.40 -11.41
CA PHE A 71 7.52 4.79 -11.80
C PHE A 71 7.29 3.48 -12.56
N ASP A 72 8.28 3.11 -13.38
CA ASP A 72 8.31 1.84 -14.13
C ASP A 72 8.95 0.72 -13.30
N GLY A 73 9.01 -0.49 -13.85
CA GLY A 73 9.51 -1.66 -13.12
C GLY A 73 11.01 -1.60 -12.80
N GLU A 74 11.81 -0.83 -13.53
CA GLU A 74 13.23 -0.59 -13.18
C GLU A 74 13.36 0.51 -12.12
N GLY A 75 12.58 1.59 -12.23
CA GLY A 75 12.50 2.66 -11.23
C GLY A 75 12.02 2.16 -9.87
N PHE A 76 11.16 1.15 -9.83
CA PHE A 76 10.81 0.44 -8.59
C PHE A 76 12.04 -0.13 -7.86
N GLY A 77 13.04 -0.59 -8.62
CA GLY A 77 14.30 -1.09 -8.08
C GLY A 77 15.08 -0.03 -7.29
N GLU A 78 15.02 1.24 -7.69
CA GLU A 78 15.68 2.34 -6.97
C GLU A 78 15.10 2.51 -5.55
N TYR A 79 13.77 2.36 -5.40
CA TYR A 79 13.14 2.41 -4.08
C TYR A 79 13.41 1.16 -3.25
N LEU A 80 13.45 -0.01 -3.88
CA LEU A 80 13.86 -1.25 -3.20
C LEU A 80 15.32 -1.16 -2.69
N GLU A 81 16.23 -0.51 -3.41
CA GLU A 81 17.60 -0.25 -2.92
C GLU A 81 17.61 0.65 -1.67
N VAL A 82 16.77 1.68 -1.63
CA VAL A 82 16.59 2.53 -0.43
C VAL A 82 16.04 1.72 0.74
N ILE A 83 15.04 0.87 0.50
CA ILE A 83 14.47 -0.01 1.53
C ILE A 83 15.49 -1.03 2.03
N GLN A 84 16.30 -1.63 1.15
CA GLN A 84 17.38 -2.54 1.54
C GLN A 84 18.38 -1.88 2.49
N ALA A 85 18.68 -0.60 2.27
CA ALA A 85 19.63 0.15 3.10
C ALA A 85 19.12 0.37 4.55
N GLU A 86 17.83 0.19 4.82
CA GLU A 86 17.25 0.20 6.16
C GLU A 86 17.56 -1.09 6.95
N ASN A 87 18.10 -2.11 6.26
CA ASN A 87 18.40 -3.44 6.77
C ASN A 87 17.19 -4.10 7.48
N PRO A 88 16.04 -4.26 6.79
CA PRO A 88 14.89 -4.90 7.39
C PRO A 88 15.11 -6.40 7.60
N ASP A 89 14.56 -6.93 8.69
CA ASP A 89 14.55 -8.37 8.94
C ASP A 89 13.56 -9.08 8.00
N VAL A 90 12.49 -8.40 7.62
CA VAL A 90 11.45 -8.90 6.70
C VAL A 90 10.87 -7.76 5.85
N LEU A 91 10.55 -8.04 4.59
CA LEU A 91 9.80 -7.13 3.71
C LEU A 91 8.38 -7.67 3.52
N LEU A 92 7.39 -6.86 3.86
CA LEU A 92 5.98 -7.20 3.78
C LEU A 92 5.28 -6.31 2.76
N ILE A 93 4.49 -6.90 1.88
CA ILE A 93 3.85 -6.22 0.76
C ILE A 93 2.34 -6.48 0.81
N THR A 94 1.56 -5.43 1.04
CA THR A 94 0.10 -5.55 1.20
C THR A 94 -0.62 -5.14 -0.08
N GLY A 95 -0.34 -5.84 -1.17
CA GLY A 95 -1.10 -5.76 -2.42
C GLY A 95 -0.86 -4.53 -3.31
N ASP A 96 -1.52 -4.60 -4.46
CA ASP A 96 -1.52 -3.65 -5.57
C ASP A 96 -0.11 -3.31 -6.06
N LEU A 97 0.67 -4.36 -6.36
CA LEU A 97 1.94 -4.21 -7.08
C LEU A 97 1.67 -3.78 -8.52
N ILE A 98 0.71 -4.42 -9.19
CA ILE A 98 0.37 -4.13 -10.59
C ILE A 98 -1.07 -3.67 -10.75
N ASP A 99 -1.33 -3.05 -11.89
CA ASP A 99 -2.62 -2.52 -12.26
C ASP A 99 -3.24 -3.21 -13.47
N ASP A 100 -4.51 -2.88 -13.70
CA ASP A 100 -5.25 -3.29 -14.88
C ASP A 100 -4.77 -2.64 -16.20
N SER A 101 -3.62 -1.97 -16.17
CA SER A 101 -2.97 -1.36 -17.32
C SER A 101 -1.47 -1.64 -17.38
N THR A 102 -0.89 -2.30 -16.36
CA THR A 102 0.55 -2.56 -16.28
C THR A 102 0.96 -3.54 -17.38
N PRO A 103 1.84 -3.16 -18.33
CA PRO A 103 2.31 -4.08 -19.36
C PRO A 103 3.07 -5.26 -18.77
N ARG A 104 3.01 -6.42 -19.44
CA ARG A 104 3.71 -7.65 -19.00
C ARG A 104 5.21 -7.41 -18.80
N GLU A 105 5.85 -6.63 -19.67
CA GLU A 105 7.27 -6.30 -19.55
C GLU A 105 7.62 -5.54 -18.26
N GLU A 106 6.74 -4.64 -17.82
CA GLU A 106 6.91 -3.85 -16.60
C GLU A 106 6.67 -4.68 -15.35
N MET A 107 5.65 -5.54 -15.36
CA MET A 107 5.43 -6.54 -14.30
C MET A 107 6.68 -7.42 -14.13
N LEU A 108 7.22 -7.97 -15.22
CA LEU A 108 8.44 -8.77 -15.16
C LEU A 108 9.64 -7.97 -14.66
N ALA A 109 9.76 -6.69 -15.04
CA ALA A 109 10.83 -5.82 -14.58
C ALA A 109 10.76 -5.57 -13.08
N ALA A 110 9.57 -5.25 -12.56
CA ALA A 110 9.33 -5.09 -11.13
C ALA A 110 9.60 -6.37 -10.34
N CYS A 111 9.06 -7.52 -10.77
CA CYS A 111 9.28 -8.80 -10.09
C CYS A 111 10.77 -9.14 -9.98
N ARG A 112 11.56 -8.89 -11.04
CA ARG A 112 13.02 -9.10 -11.02
C ARG A 112 13.75 -8.28 -9.95
N GLN A 113 13.25 -7.11 -9.58
CA GLN A 113 13.92 -6.27 -8.59
C GLN A 113 13.94 -6.91 -7.20
N PHE A 114 12.94 -7.73 -6.84
CA PHE A 114 12.91 -8.43 -5.55
C PHE A 114 14.09 -9.40 -5.35
N SER A 115 14.63 -9.97 -6.43
CA SER A 115 15.82 -10.85 -6.35
C SER A 115 17.08 -10.16 -5.83
N ARG A 116 17.08 -8.82 -5.79
CA ARG A 116 18.17 -7.99 -5.26
C ARG A 116 18.01 -7.67 -3.77
N ILE A 117 16.85 -7.99 -3.20
CA ILE A 117 16.54 -7.77 -1.79
C ILE A 117 16.90 -9.00 -0.98
N SER A 118 17.62 -8.77 0.11
CA SER A 118 18.02 -9.79 1.07
C SER A 118 17.57 -9.37 2.45
N THR A 119 16.66 -10.16 3.01
CA THR A 119 16.14 -10.05 4.37
C THR A 119 16.40 -11.34 5.13
N THR A 120 16.39 -11.28 6.46
CA THR A 120 16.60 -12.44 7.33
C THR A 120 15.47 -13.46 7.23
N TYR A 121 14.23 -12.96 7.18
CA TYR A 121 13.01 -13.77 7.25
C TYR A 121 12.23 -13.82 5.93
N GLY A 122 12.71 -13.20 4.86
CA GLY A 122 12.12 -13.29 3.53
C GLY A 122 11.25 -12.10 3.12
N ILE A 123 10.54 -12.27 2.01
CA ILE A 123 9.64 -11.28 1.42
C ILE A 123 8.27 -11.92 1.27
N TYR A 124 7.23 -11.27 1.78
CA TYR A 124 5.86 -11.80 1.78
C TYR A 124 4.91 -10.82 1.12
N PHE A 125 4.03 -11.34 0.28
CA PHE A 125 3.09 -10.59 -0.53
C PHE A 125 1.68 -11.18 -0.41
N VAL A 126 0.68 -10.32 -0.25
CA VAL A 126 -0.72 -10.66 -0.47
C VAL A 126 -1.24 -9.89 -1.67
N TYR A 127 -2.17 -10.48 -2.42
CA TYR A 127 -2.83 -9.77 -3.50
C TYR A 127 -3.66 -8.61 -2.96
N GLY A 128 -3.62 -7.49 -3.67
CA GLY A 128 -4.61 -6.44 -3.59
C GLY A 128 -5.74 -6.65 -4.58
N ASN A 129 -6.61 -5.65 -4.71
CA ASN A 129 -7.79 -5.77 -5.54
C ASN A 129 -7.52 -5.53 -7.04
N HIS A 130 -6.30 -5.11 -7.41
CA HIS A 130 -5.87 -4.91 -8.80
C HIS A 130 -5.01 -6.08 -9.34
N ASP A 131 -4.22 -6.73 -8.47
CA ASP A 131 -3.14 -7.63 -8.90
C ASP A 131 -3.57 -8.85 -9.71
N LYS A 132 -4.80 -9.35 -9.50
CA LYS A 132 -5.27 -10.55 -10.22
C LYS A 132 -5.68 -10.29 -11.67
N GLY A 133 -5.70 -9.03 -12.10
CA GLY A 133 -5.81 -8.61 -13.50
C GLY A 133 -7.01 -9.21 -14.25
N TYR A 134 -8.14 -8.51 -14.30
CA TYR A 134 -9.39 -9.06 -14.88
C TYR A 134 -9.65 -8.65 -16.34
N GLY A 135 -8.59 -8.29 -17.05
CA GLY A 135 -8.57 -8.30 -18.51
C GLY A 135 -8.08 -7.00 -19.15
N ARG A 136 -6.78 -6.94 -19.46
CA ARG A 136 -6.19 -6.09 -20.53
C ARG A 136 -4.68 -6.30 -20.77
N HIS A 137 -3.94 -6.99 -19.91
CA HIS A 137 -2.46 -6.83 -19.82
C HIS A 137 -1.67 -8.03 -20.34
N GLY A 138 -2.37 -9.09 -20.74
CA GLY A 138 -1.78 -10.24 -21.44
C GLY A 138 -1.09 -11.28 -20.55
N TYR A 139 -1.27 -11.19 -19.23
CA TYR A 139 -0.88 -12.18 -18.22
C TYR A 139 -2.02 -12.34 -17.19
N ASP A 140 -1.97 -13.43 -16.42
CA ASP A 140 -2.94 -13.72 -15.35
C ASP A 140 -2.28 -13.72 -13.96
N ALA A 141 -3.10 -13.89 -12.91
CA ALA A 141 -2.62 -13.95 -11.54
C ALA A 141 -1.58 -15.06 -11.29
N ASN A 142 -1.70 -16.21 -11.96
CA ASN A 142 -0.76 -17.33 -11.80
C ASN A 142 0.62 -16.97 -12.35
N GLU A 143 0.66 -16.23 -13.46
CA GLU A 143 1.91 -15.74 -14.01
C GLU A 143 2.58 -14.72 -13.09
N LEU A 144 1.82 -13.77 -12.53
CA LEU A 144 2.34 -12.85 -11.51
C LEU A 144 2.90 -13.62 -10.30
N GLU A 145 2.15 -14.60 -9.77
CA GLU A 145 2.58 -15.45 -8.66
C GLU A 145 3.90 -16.18 -8.97
N ALA A 146 3.98 -16.79 -10.15
CA ALA A 146 5.15 -17.55 -10.57
C ALA A 146 6.39 -16.66 -10.70
N GLU A 147 6.24 -15.43 -11.21
CA GLU A 147 7.33 -14.47 -11.35
C GLU A 147 7.76 -13.89 -9.99
N LEU A 148 6.82 -13.62 -9.09
CA LEU A 148 7.12 -13.24 -7.70
C LEU A 148 7.90 -14.35 -6.99
N ALA A 149 7.40 -15.59 -7.05
CA ALA A 149 8.05 -16.75 -6.45
C ALA A 149 9.44 -17.01 -7.04
N ALA A 150 9.62 -16.89 -8.36
CA ALA A 150 10.91 -17.02 -9.02
C ALA A 150 11.95 -15.99 -8.56
N ASN A 151 11.49 -14.85 -8.02
CA ASN A 151 12.34 -13.77 -7.50
C ASN A 151 12.36 -13.70 -5.96
N GLY A 152 11.96 -14.78 -5.28
CA GLY A 152 12.13 -14.93 -3.83
C GLY A 152 10.99 -14.35 -2.98
N VAL A 153 9.86 -13.99 -3.59
CA VAL A 153 8.68 -13.49 -2.88
C VAL A 153 7.72 -14.65 -2.59
N THR A 154 7.28 -14.78 -1.34
CA THR A 154 6.23 -15.73 -0.96
C THR A 154 4.87 -15.05 -1.07
N VAL A 155 4.06 -15.51 -2.02
CA VAL A 155 2.67 -15.05 -2.17
C VAL A 155 1.77 -15.84 -1.23
N MET A 156 0.87 -15.16 -0.53
CA MET A 156 0.00 -15.72 0.50
C MET A 156 -1.47 -15.41 0.22
N GLU A 157 -2.37 -16.39 0.41
CA GLU A 157 -3.81 -16.22 0.29
C GLU A 157 -4.57 -17.05 1.34
N ASP A 158 -4.91 -16.40 2.46
CA ASP A 158 -5.42 -17.06 3.67
C ASP A 158 -4.47 -18.15 4.19
N ASP A 159 -3.18 -17.80 4.22
CA ASP A 159 -2.09 -18.66 4.68
C ASP A 159 -1.43 -18.11 5.95
N VAL A 160 -0.80 -19.00 6.71
CA VAL A 160 0.02 -18.66 7.88
C VAL A 160 1.43 -19.21 7.67
N VAL A 161 2.43 -18.35 7.78
CA VAL A 161 3.85 -18.72 7.72
C VAL A 161 4.51 -18.34 9.03
N GLN A 162 5.02 -19.34 9.73
CA GLN A 162 5.85 -19.13 10.91
C GLN A 162 7.29 -18.81 10.46
N ILE A 163 7.77 -17.61 10.76
CA ILE A 163 9.11 -17.14 10.36
C ILE A 163 10.17 -17.40 11.43
N THR A 164 9.73 -17.53 12.69
CA THR A 164 10.54 -17.96 13.84
C THR A 164 9.65 -18.71 14.84
N ASP A 165 10.24 -19.32 15.86
CA ASP A 165 9.47 -20.00 16.91
C ASP A 165 8.46 -19.07 17.62
N SER A 166 8.69 -17.74 17.62
CA SER A 166 7.86 -16.76 18.32
C SER A 166 7.10 -15.78 17.41
N VAL A 167 7.27 -15.84 16.08
CA VAL A 167 6.63 -14.89 15.14
C VAL A 167 6.01 -15.59 13.94
N SER A 168 4.77 -15.23 13.62
CA SER A 168 4.04 -15.69 12.44
C SER A 168 3.50 -14.54 11.59
N ILE A 169 3.51 -14.73 10.28
CA ILE A 169 2.88 -13.85 9.31
C ILE A 169 1.60 -14.52 8.83
N ILE A 170 0.52 -13.75 8.75
CA ILE A 170 -0.79 -14.18 8.27
C ILE A 170 -1.09 -13.37 7.01
N GLY A 171 -1.20 -14.03 5.86
CA GLY A 171 -1.54 -13.36 4.60
C GLY A 171 -3.01 -13.58 4.30
N ARG A 172 -3.79 -12.50 4.24
CA ARG A 172 -5.24 -12.57 3.96
C ARG A 172 -5.48 -12.52 2.46
N ARG A 173 -6.44 -13.31 1.98
CA ARG A 173 -6.99 -13.11 0.63
C ARG A 173 -7.67 -11.75 0.54
N ASP A 174 -7.56 -11.09 -0.62
CA ASP A 174 -8.27 -9.82 -0.85
C ASP A 174 -9.79 -9.97 -0.64
N ARG A 175 -10.38 -8.99 0.05
CA ARG A 175 -11.79 -8.98 0.43
C ARG A 175 -12.73 -9.06 -0.77
N ASP A 176 -12.37 -8.45 -1.89
CA ASP A 176 -13.23 -8.37 -3.06
C ASP A 176 -13.05 -9.54 -4.04
N ASP A 177 -12.07 -10.42 -3.83
CA ASP A 177 -11.77 -11.57 -4.71
C ASP A 177 -13.00 -12.48 -4.91
N SER A 178 -13.68 -12.86 -3.83
CA SER A 178 -14.87 -13.72 -3.89
C SER A 178 -16.02 -13.05 -4.66
N ARG A 179 -16.25 -11.75 -4.44
CA ARG A 179 -17.33 -10.98 -5.11
C ARG A 179 -17.02 -10.77 -6.60
N ARG A 180 -15.76 -10.50 -6.95
CA ARG A 180 -15.35 -10.30 -8.34
C ARG A 180 -15.44 -11.59 -9.16
N ARG A 181 -15.04 -12.74 -8.61
CA ARG A 181 -15.18 -14.06 -9.26
C ARG A 181 -16.62 -14.44 -9.59
N GLU A 182 -17.56 -14.13 -8.69
CA GLU A 182 -19.00 -14.29 -8.95
C GLU A 182 -19.45 -13.42 -10.13
N PHE A 183 -19.01 -12.15 -10.17
CA PHE A 183 -19.36 -11.22 -11.23
C PHE A 183 -18.83 -11.63 -12.61
N VAL A 184 -17.61 -12.19 -12.69
CA VAL A 184 -17.01 -12.64 -13.97
C VAL A 184 -17.41 -14.06 -14.39
N GLY A 185 -18.22 -14.75 -13.58
CA GLY A 185 -18.77 -16.06 -13.93
C GLY A 185 -17.79 -17.23 -13.80
N GLU A 186 -16.70 -17.06 -13.04
CA GLU A 186 -15.71 -18.11 -12.78
C GLU A 186 -16.15 -19.12 -11.69
N GLY A 187 -17.36 -18.92 -11.14
CA GLY A 187 -17.95 -19.77 -10.11
C GLY A 187 -17.57 -19.34 -8.69
N ALA A 188 -18.15 -20.03 -7.70
CA ALA A 188 -17.77 -19.87 -6.30
C ALA A 188 -16.39 -20.51 -6.08
N GLY A 189 -15.32 -19.75 -6.27
CA GLY A 189 -14.00 -20.13 -5.75
C GLY A 189 -14.00 -20.10 -4.22
N THR A 190 -12.88 -20.45 -3.59
CA THR A 190 -12.78 -20.52 -2.13
C THR A 190 -13.14 -19.18 -1.48
N GLU A 191 -13.97 -19.22 -0.44
CA GLU A 191 -14.34 -18.04 0.34
C GLU A 191 -13.14 -17.60 1.19
N ARG A 192 -13.04 -16.30 1.44
CA ARG A 192 -12.03 -15.74 2.36
C ARG A 192 -12.29 -16.26 3.77
N MET A 193 -11.28 -16.81 4.44
CA MET A 193 -11.42 -17.33 5.80
C MET A 193 -11.73 -16.21 6.81
N SER A 194 -12.54 -16.49 7.83
CA SER A 194 -12.68 -15.58 8.96
C SER A 194 -11.38 -15.47 9.75
N MET A 195 -11.21 -14.39 10.52
CA MET A 195 -10.03 -14.23 11.38
C MET A 195 -9.93 -15.35 12.42
N GLY A 196 -11.04 -15.79 13.01
CA GLY A 196 -11.03 -16.90 13.96
C GLY A 196 -10.64 -18.25 13.35
N GLU A 197 -10.97 -18.50 12.08
CA GLU A 197 -10.58 -19.73 11.39
C GLU A 197 -9.08 -19.77 11.07
N ILE A 198 -8.52 -18.67 10.54
CA ILE A 198 -7.11 -18.63 10.13
C ILE A 198 -6.16 -18.59 11.34
N THR A 199 -6.60 -18.09 12.50
CA THR A 199 -5.78 -18.03 13.72
C THR A 199 -5.96 -19.21 14.67
N GLN A 200 -6.87 -20.15 14.39
CA GLN A 200 -7.30 -21.18 15.35
C GLN A 200 -6.17 -22.05 15.92
N ASP A 201 -5.12 -22.27 15.14
CA ASP A 201 -3.97 -23.12 15.48
C ASP A 201 -2.72 -22.33 15.89
N ILE A 202 -2.80 -20.99 15.94
CA ILE A 202 -1.69 -20.13 16.34
C ILE A 202 -1.64 -20.06 17.88
N ALA A 203 -0.45 -20.27 18.44
CA ALA A 203 -0.26 -20.20 19.88
C ALA A 203 -0.43 -18.75 20.39
N PRO A 204 -1.12 -18.51 21.52
CA PRO A 204 -1.39 -17.14 22.01
C PRO A 204 -0.15 -16.28 22.25
N GLU A 205 0.98 -16.92 22.59
CA GLU A 205 2.28 -16.28 22.82
C GLU A 205 3.02 -15.88 21.54
N THR A 206 2.60 -16.37 20.37
CA THR A 206 3.20 -16.01 19.09
C THR A 206 2.81 -14.57 18.72
N TYR A 207 3.80 -13.75 18.36
CA TYR A 207 3.56 -12.44 17.79
C TYR A 207 3.12 -12.58 16.33
N THR A 208 2.01 -11.96 15.98
CA THR A 208 1.35 -12.13 14.68
C THR A 208 1.34 -10.83 13.89
N VAL A 209 1.75 -10.93 12.62
CA VAL A 209 1.65 -9.83 11.65
C VAL A 209 0.69 -10.23 10.53
N VAL A 210 -0.44 -9.54 10.43
CA VAL A 210 -1.45 -9.76 9.40
C VAL A 210 -1.20 -8.81 8.24
N LEU A 211 -1.10 -9.38 7.03
CA LEU A 211 -1.14 -8.65 5.78
C LEU A 211 -2.56 -8.71 5.23
N ASP A 212 -3.25 -7.58 5.20
CA ASP A 212 -4.60 -7.47 4.68
C ASP A 212 -4.72 -6.19 3.86
N HIS A 213 -4.79 -6.33 2.54
CA HIS A 213 -4.72 -5.18 1.64
C HIS A 213 -5.77 -4.11 1.97
N GLN A 214 -7.02 -4.50 2.24
CA GLN A 214 -8.13 -3.57 2.52
C GLN A 214 -8.41 -3.45 4.03
N PRO A 215 -8.34 -2.23 4.62
CA PRO A 215 -8.57 -2.02 6.06
C PRO A 215 -10.08 -1.98 6.39
N ASN A 216 -10.74 -3.14 6.38
CA ASN A 216 -12.20 -3.29 6.58
C ASN A 216 -12.62 -4.40 7.55
N ASP A 217 -11.67 -5.02 8.26
CA ASP A 217 -11.89 -6.21 9.10
C ASP A 217 -11.38 -6.01 10.53
N TYR A 218 -11.24 -4.75 10.99
CA TYR A 218 -10.49 -4.43 12.21
C TYR A 218 -11.09 -5.03 13.47
N ASP A 219 -12.42 -5.05 13.58
CA ASP A 219 -13.09 -5.61 14.75
C ASP A 219 -12.87 -7.12 14.85
N ALA A 220 -12.92 -7.85 13.73
CA ALA A 220 -12.65 -9.29 13.72
C ALA A 220 -11.17 -9.62 13.95
N GLN A 221 -10.27 -8.77 13.45
CA GLN A 221 -8.82 -8.88 13.69
C GLN A 221 -8.49 -8.66 15.17
N ALA A 222 -9.05 -7.60 15.78
CA ALA A 222 -8.90 -7.34 17.20
C ALA A 222 -9.52 -8.45 18.07
N GLU A 223 -10.71 -8.95 17.71
CA GLU A 223 -11.37 -10.06 18.41
C GLU A 223 -10.55 -11.36 18.34
N ALA A 224 -9.85 -11.60 17.21
CA ALA A 224 -8.95 -12.73 17.06
C ALA A 224 -7.62 -12.59 17.83
N GLY A 225 -7.35 -11.42 18.43
CA GLY A 225 -6.18 -11.19 19.29
C GLY A 225 -4.85 -11.12 18.55
N VAL A 226 -4.85 -10.75 17.26
CA VAL A 226 -3.61 -10.54 16.49
C VAL A 226 -2.88 -9.28 16.95
N ASP A 227 -1.58 -9.18 16.70
CA ASP A 227 -0.76 -8.11 17.28
C ASP A 227 -0.61 -6.90 16.35
N LEU A 228 -0.33 -7.14 15.08
CA LEU A 228 -0.11 -6.09 14.07
C LEU A 228 -0.87 -6.41 12.79
N VAL A 229 -1.60 -5.44 12.25
CA VAL A 229 -2.26 -5.51 10.94
C VAL A 229 -1.73 -4.41 10.04
N LEU A 230 -1.31 -4.80 8.85
CA LEU A 230 -0.78 -3.91 7.82
C LEU A 230 -1.72 -3.91 6.62
N SER A 231 -2.03 -2.70 6.13
CA SER A 231 -2.91 -2.50 4.98
C SER A 231 -2.43 -1.37 4.07
N GLY A 232 -2.90 -1.39 2.82
CA GLY A 232 -2.72 -0.34 1.81
C GLY A 232 -4.09 0.16 1.33
N HIS A 233 -4.35 0.05 0.02
CA HIS A 233 -5.64 0.19 -0.67
C HIS A 233 -6.22 1.61 -0.73
N THR A 234 -6.07 2.37 0.35
CA THR A 234 -6.74 3.66 0.53
C THR A 234 -5.96 4.84 -0.04
N HIS A 235 -4.70 4.61 -0.42
CA HIS A 235 -3.73 5.62 -0.84
C HIS A 235 -3.65 6.82 0.10
N GLY A 236 -3.93 6.63 1.39
CA GLY A 236 -3.96 7.73 2.36
C GLY A 236 -5.06 8.76 2.15
N GLY A 237 -6.06 8.49 1.30
CA GLY A 237 -7.03 9.49 0.85
C GLY A 237 -6.42 10.48 -0.15
N GLN A 238 -5.70 9.94 -1.15
CA GLN A 238 -4.93 10.60 -2.22
C GLN A 238 -5.31 12.04 -2.58
N LEU A 239 -6.60 12.34 -2.78
CA LEU A 239 -7.06 13.67 -3.17
C LEU A 239 -7.90 14.36 -2.11
N ILE A 240 -7.63 15.64 -1.84
CA ILE A 240 -8.56 16.51 -1.11
C ILE A 240 -9.63 17.01 -2.10
N PRO A 241 -10.94 16.92 -1.78
CA PRO A 241 -11.52 16.48 -0.50
C PRO A 241 -12.01 15.01 -0.48
N LEU A 242 -11.68 14.19 -1.48
CA LEU A 242 -12.15 12.81 -1.57
C LEU A 242 -11.76 11.95 -0.36
N GLY A 243 -10.52 12.06 0.13
CA GLY A 243 -10.06 11.36 1.34
C GLY A 243 -10.95 11.66 2.57
N PRO A 244 -11.11 12.95 2.96
CA PRO A 244 -12.03 13.34 4.02
C PRO A 244 -13.48 12.85 3.84
N ILE A 245 -14.00 12.85 2.60
CA ILE A 245 -15.34 12.34 2.31
C ILE A 245 -15.43 10.83 2.59
N GLY A 246 -14.44 10.06 2.13
CA GLY A 246 -14.37 8.61 2.39
C GLY A 246 -14.37 8.27 3.88
N ARG A 247 -13.63 9.06 4.68
CA ARG A 247 -13.62 8.92 6.15
C ARG A 247 -14.98 9.23 6.78
N ILE A 248 -15.68 10.27 6.31
CA ILE A 248 -16.99 10.66 6.84
C ILE A 248 -18.05 9.57 6.60
N ILE A 249 -17.99 8.90 5.45
CA ILE A 249 -18.97 7.86 5.09
C ILE A 249 -18.60 6.47 5.61
N GLY A 250 -17.45 6.32 6.29
CA GLY A 250 -16.97 5.03 6.80
C GLY A 250 -16.67 4.04 5.68
N ALA A 251 -16.07 4.50 4.58
CA ALA A 251 -15.73 3.61 3.46
C ALA A 251 -14.73 2.51 3.87
N ASN A 252 -13.85 2.83 4.82
CA ASN A 252 -12.87 1.94 5.41
C ASN A 252 -12.80 2.19 6.92
N ASP A 253 -12.35 1.20 7.68
CA ASP A 253 -12.13 1.35 9.14
C ASP A 253 -11.06 2.41 9.40
N ARG A 254 -10.06 2.49 8.51
CA ARG A 254 -9.00 3.48 8.53
C ARG A 254 -8.59 3.90 7.13
N THR A 255 -8.19 5.17 6.98
CA THR A 255 -7.70 5.74 5.70
C THR A 255 -6.19 5.95 5.68
N TYR A 256 -5.54 6.18 6.82
CA TYR A 256 -4.10 6.42 6.89
C TYR A 256 -3.58 6.33 8.31
N GLY A 257 -2.33 5.89 8.44
CA GLY A 257 -1.54 5.93 9.66
C GLY A 257 -1.91 4.85 10.68
N HIS A 258 -1.49 5.08 11.91
CA HIS A 258 -1.65 4.12 13.01
C HIS A 258 -2.94 4.31 13.81
N GLU A 259 -3.53 3.19 14.21
CA GLU A 259 -4.63 3.06 15.18
C GLU A 259 -4.39 1.82 16.04
N ARG A 260 -4.75 1.89 17.32
CA ARG A 260 -4.73 0.72 18.20
C ARG A 260 -6.14 0.42 18.68
N ARG A 261 -6.59 -0.83 18.53
CA ARG A 261 -7.81 -1.35 19.16
C ARG A 261 -7.44 -2.50 20.07
N ASP A 262 -7.80 -2.41 21.33
CA ASP A 262 -7.40 -3.36 22.37
C ASP A 262 -5.88 -3.60 22.36
N SER A 263 -5.44 -4.83 22.06
CA SER A 263 -4.02 -5.20 21.96
C SER A 263 -3.45 -5.14 20.54
N THR A 264 -4.26 -4.84 19.53
CA THR A 264 -3.88 -4.89 18.11
C THR A 264 -3.52 -3.52 17.58
N ASP A 265 -2.35 -3.40 16.97
CA ASP A 265 -1.92 -2.24 16.19
C ASP A 265 -2.34 -2.40 14.73
N PHE A 266 -2.88 -1.33 14.15
CA PHE A 266 -3.28 -1.25 12.75
C PHE A 266 -2.53 -0.13 12.09
N ILE A 267 -1.85 -0.42 10.98
CA ILE A 267 -1.11 0.58 10.19
C ILE A 267 -1.58 0.53 8.74
N VAL A 268 -2.12 1.65 8.27
CA VAL A 268 -2.46 1.86 6.86
C VAL A 268 -1.45 2.79 6.22
N THR A 269 -0.65 2.27 5.29
CA THR A 269 0.25 3.09 4.47
C THR A 269 -0.54 3.89 3.45
N SER A 270 0.00 5.03 3.00
CA SER A 270 -0.53 5.75 1.85
C SER A 270 -0.04 5.24 0.50
N GLY A 271 0.70 4.13 0.49
CA GLY A 271 1.24 3.50 -0.70
C GLY A 271 2.53 4.16 -1.19
N ILE A 272 3.37 3.36 -1.85
CA ILE A 272 4.65 3.83 -2.40
C ILE A 272 4.45 4.58 -3.73
N SER A 273 3.31 4.39 -4.40
CA SER A 273 2.92 5.07 -5.64
C SER A 273 1.52 5.69 -5.51
N ASP A 274 1.12 6.49 -6.51
CA ASP A 274 -0.26 6.93 -6.67
C ASP A 274 -1.19 5.84 -7.25
N TRP A 275 -2.46 6.19 -7.44
CA TRP A 275 -3.46 5.39 -8.14
C TRP A 275 -4.10 6.17 -9.29
N GLU A 276 -3.78 5.81 -10.53
CA GLU A 276 -4.27 6.35 -11.83
C GLU A 276 -4.17 7.87 -12.04
N ILE A 277 -3.84 8.62 -10.99
CA ILE A 277 -3.80 10.07 -10.93
C ILE A 277 -2.48 10.42 -10.29
N ASP A 278 -1.58 10.97 -11.10
CA ASP A 278 -0.19 11.40 -10.81
C ASP A 278 -0.04 12.48 -9.70
N PHE A 279 -1.00 12.59 -8.78
CA PHE A 279 -1.11 13.63 -7.77
C PHE A 279 -1.63 13.06 -6.43
N LYS A 280 -0.86 13.27 -5.36
CA LYS A 280 -1.25 13.04 -3.95
C LYS A 280 -1.38 14.37 -3.20
N THR A 281 -2.56 14.98 -3.20
CA THR A 281 -2.78 16.26 -2.50
C THR A 281 -3.29 16.10 -1.07
N GLY A 282 -3.82 14.92 -0.72
CA GLY A 282 -4.29 14.57 0.62
C GLY A 282 -3.26 13.85 1.48
N THR A 283 -2.15 13.41 0.89
CA THR A 283 -1.13 12.59 1.53
C THR A 283 0.18 12.63 0.72
N LYS A 284 1.07 11.66 0.93
CA LYS A 284 2.38 11.49 0.28
C LYS A 284 2.58 10.03 -0.14
N SER A 285 3.49 9.79 -1.07
CA SER A 285 4.01 8.45 -1.31
C SER A 285 5.02 8.08 -0.24
N GLU A 286 4.97 6.85 0.25
CA GLU A 286 5.85 6.42 1.33
C GLU A 286 6.18 4.93 1.30
N TYR A 287 7.31 4.59 1.90
CA TYR A 287 7.57 3.25 2.43
C TYR A 287 7.61 3.32 3.96
N VAL A 288 7.16 2.26 4.61
CA VAL A 288 7.03 2.24 6.07
C VAL A 288 8.10 1.34 6.67
N ILE A 289 8.79 1.84 7.68
CA ILE A 289 9.66 1.05 8.55
C ILE A 289 8.99 0.93 9.92
N ILE A 290 8.91 -0.28 10.45
CA ILE A 290 8.32 -0.55 11.75
C ILE A 290 9.38 -1.26 12.58
N ASP A 291 9.80 -0.63 13.66
CA ASP A 291 10.69 -1.21 14.65
C ASP A 291 9.85 -1.68 15.83
N ILE A 292 9.81 -3.00 16.05
CA ILE A 292 9.10 -3.61 17.17
C ILE A 292 10.15 -4.09 18.17
N THR A 293 10.05 -3.64 19.41
CA THR A 293 10.96 -4.03 20.49
C THR A 293 10.23 -4.76 21.60
N GLN A 294 10.83 -5.85 22.09
CA GLN A 294 10.32 -6.57 23.24
C GLN A 294 10.51 -5.72 24.51
N GLU A 295 9.47 -5.61 25.32
CA GLU A 295 9.56 -4.97 26.63
C GLU A 295 10.43 -5.83 27.54
N ASN A 296 11.46 -5.22 28.14
CA ASN A 296 12.26 -5.90 29.15
C ASN A 296 11.43 -5.94 30.45
N GLU A 297 11.14 -7.14 30.96
CA GLU A 297 10.65 -7.34 32.34
C GLU A 297 11.62 -6.79 33.40
#